data_AF-A0A399Z9T7-F1
#
_entry.id   AF-A0A399Z9T7-F1
#
_cell.length_a   1.000
_cell.length_b   1.000
_cell.length_c   1.000
_cell.angle_alpha   90.00
_cell.angle_beta   90.00
_cell.angle_gamma   90.00
#
_symmetry.space_group_name_H-M   'P 1'
#
loop_
_entity.id
_entity.type
_entity.pdbx_description
1 polymer ?
#
loop_
_entity_poly.entity_id
_entity_poly.type
_entity_poly.pdbx_seq_one_letter_code
_entity_poly.pdbx_strand_id
1 'polypeptide(L)'
;MATMILGGACPCLPHGVIESIRLQSKQAGYDTDDALVTVATVTGTRHRMLCQIKHGVTFTKSDEAFVQSLLSAWTDFNTPDRYVPEHDAIAIATGPQSAKVIDHVRPLLEWARHCDSAAEFISKVDTKDFSSGPKREFIDTVRSILSKTDSPPADDTSLWRFLRTLHLLSYDFDVQHSQHEALMLTMLATAKAPDCPESPQGLWTQILDLTRAFNQTAGTITRQTLESALPPALKQAFPGSARILQATSLVRLREHSEYTLQRISSELVAGVSLERRLVIDRAIDLLEQSQVLVITGDAGDGKSVVAKLGIKRVIDSGTPVFCFRVEEFDEPHIHQALTKMGVEDNLSTLSARFALLPRKVLFVDSVERLFELQSRDAFAQLLSAIAT
;
A
#
# COMPACT_ATOMS: atom_id res chain seq x y z
N MET A 1 13.82 2.19 5.25
CA MET A 1 13.91 3.67 5.29
C MET A 1 13.95 4.28 3.90
N ALA A 2 14.84 3.85 3.00
CA ALA A 2 14.88 4.33 1.61
C ALA A 2 13.51 4.28 0.90
N THR A 3 12.80 3.14 0.98
CA THR A 3 11.45 3.00 0.42
C THR A 3 10.45 4.01 0.98
N MET A 4 10.53 4.38 2.27
CA MET A 4 9.68 5.42 2.86
C MET A 4 9.98 6.81 2.29
N ILE A 5 11.27 7.14 2.11
CA ILE A 5 11.73 8.42 1.53
C ILE A 5 11.26 8.54 0.07
N LEU A 6 11.34 7.44 -0.68
CA LEU A 6 10.97 7.38 -2.09
C LEU A 6 9.46 7.13 -2.31
N GLY A 7 8.69 6.89 -1.23
CA GLY A 7 7.29 6.43 -1.28
C GLY A 7 7.06 5.13 -2.07
N GLY A 8 8.04 4.23 -2.03
CA GLY A 8 7.93 2.89 -2.58
C GLY A 8 7.06 1.96 -1.72
N ALA A 9 6.83 0.75 -2.23
CA ALA A 9 6.07 -0.27 -1.54
C ALA A 9 6.85 -0.89 -0.36
N CYS A 10 6.10 -1.38 0.64
CA CYS A 10 6.62 -2.22 1.70
C CYS A 10 6.35 -3.69 1.36
N PRO A 11 7.33 -4.61 1.44
CA PRO A 11 7.07 -6.03 1.22
C PRO A 11 6.12 -6.58 2.29
N CYS A 12 5.46 -7.70 1.98
CA CYS A 12 4.51 -8.42 2.86
C CYS A 12 3.20 -7.67 3.19
N LEU A 13 3.13 -6.37 2.94
CA LEU A 13 1.96 -5.54 3.19
C LEU A 13 1.28 -5.14 1.87
N PRO A 14 -0.03 -4.84 1.88
CA PRO A 14 -0.73 -4.34 0.69
C PRO A 14 -0.17 -3.01 0.21
N HIS A 15 -0.48 -2.66 -1.04
CA HIS A 15 -0.12 -1.36 -1.60
C HIS A 15 -0.67 -0.23 -0.74
N GLY A 16 0.24 0.63 -0.31
CA GLY A 16 -0.09 1.72 0.58
C GLY A 16 1.12 2.59 0.86
N VAL A 17 0.85 3.51 1.76
CA VAL A 17 1.72 4.57 2.21
C VAL A 17 2.41 4.11 3.50
N ILE A 18 3.75 4.06 3.53
CA ILE A 18 4.49 3.85 4.78
C ILE A 18 4.27 5.07 5.68
N GLU A 19 3.54 4.89 6.78
CA GLU A 19 3.23 5.93 7.77
C GLU A 19 4.36 6.08 8.80
N SER A 20 4.91 4.95 9.25
CA SER A 20 5.96 4.93 10.26
C SER A 20 6.87 3.72 10.15
N ILE A 21 8.13 3.91 10.53
CA ILE A 21 9.10 2.85 10.79
C ILE A 21 9.62 3.06 12.20
N ARG A 22 9.41 2.07 13.07
CA ARG A 22 10.03 1.98 14.38
C ARG A 22 11.14 0.94 14.33
N LEU A 23 12.30 1.28 14.90
CA LEU A 23 13.41 0.36 15.07
C LEU A 23 13.50 -0.04 16.54
N GLN A 24 13.91 -1.27 16.83
CA GLN A 24 13.97 -1.82 18.20
C GLN A 24 12.59 -1.75 18.89
N SER A 25 11.61 -2.50 18.37
CA SER A 25 10.23 -2.54 18.84
C SER A 25 10.07 -3.18 20.23
N LYS A 26 11.10 -3.81 20.79
CA LYS A 26 11.01 -4.41 22.13
C LYS A 26 10.69 -3.42 23.24
N GLN A 27 11.19 -2.19 23.16
CA GLN A 27 10.82 -1.14 24.11
C GLN A 27 9.36 -0.68 23.99
N ALA A 28 8.70 -0.90 22.86
CA ALA A 28 7.28 -0.62 22.67
C ALA A 28 6.38 -1.80 23.09
N GLY A 29 6.96 -2.84 23.70
CA GLY A 29 6.24 -4.00 24.18
C GLY A 29 6.00 -5.08 23.13
N TYR A 30 6.68 -5.06 21.99
CA TYR A 30 6.68 -6.21 21.07
C TYR A 30 7.79 -7.19 21.43
N ASP A 31 7.63 -8.47 21.18
CA ASP A 31 8.71 -9.44 21.38
C ASP A 31 9.60 -9.59 20.13
N THR A 32 9.05 -9.27 18.96
CA THR A 32 9.76 -9.09 17.70
C THR A 32 10.42 -7.72 17.69
N ASP A 33 11.74 -7.65 17.47
CA ASP A 33 12.53 -6.48 17.89
C ASP A 33 13.01 -5.57 16.75
N ASP A 34 13.57 -6.11 15.68
CA ASP A 34 14.43 -5.27 14.82
C ASP A 34 13.69 -4.11 14.13
N ALA A 35 12.46 -4.33 13.65
CA ALA A 35 11.64 -3.26 13.11
C ALA A 35 10.13 -3.52 13.19
N LEU A 36 9.37 -2.44 13.33
CA LEU A 36 7.92 -2.39 13.13
C LEU A 36 7.62 -1.34 12.05
N VAL A 37 6.98 -1.76 10.96
CA VAL A 37 6.59 -0.88 9.85
C VAL A 37 5.08 -0.78 9.78
N THR A 38 4.53 0.44 9.71
CA THR A 38 3.09 0.67 9.55
C THR A 38 2.82 1.26 8.17
N VAL A 39 1.86 0.67 7.46
CA VAL A 39 1.38 1.11 6.15
C VAL A 39 -0.10 1.45 6.24
N ALA A 40 -0.48 2.62 5.74
CA ALA A 40 -1.88 2.95 5.49
C ALA A 40 -2.21 2.69 4.02
N THR A 41 -3.23 1.87 3.79
CA THR A 41 -3.77 1.63 2.45
C THR A 41 -4.60 2.82 1.97
N VAL A 42 -5.00 2.76 0.70
CA VAL A 42 -5.88 3.75 0.09
C VAL A 42 -7.23 3.89 0.79
N THR A 43 -7.74 2.83 1.43
CA THR A 43 -9.01 2.85 2.18
C THR A 43 -8.85 3.43 3.59
N GLY A 44 -7.64 3.83 3.99
CA GLY A 44 -7.32 4.26 5.35
C GLY A 44 -7.08 3.11 6.32
N THR A 45 -7.19 1.85 5.88
CA THR A 45 -6.88 0.68 6.70
C THR A 45 -5.39 0.61 6.98
N ARG A 46 -5.03 0.47 8.25
CA ARG A 46 -3.64 0.34 8.70
C ARG A 46 -3.23 -1.13 8.79
N HIS A 47 -2.06 -1.42 8.22
CA HIS A 47 -1.42 -2.72 8.24
C HIS A 47 -0.04 -2.58 8.88
N ARG A 48 0.36 -3.53 9.71
CA ARG A 48 1.67 -3.51 10.37
C ARG A 48 2.51 -4.72 9.99
N MET A 49 3.81 -4.53 9.84
CA MET A 49 4.76 -5.62 9.71
C MET A 49 5.74 -5.59 10.88
N LEU A 50 5.70 -6.64 11.71
CA LEU A 50 6.74 -6.94 12.70
C LEU A 50 7.86 -7.68 11.99
N CYS A 51 9.10 -7.21 12.13
CA CYS A 51 10.23 -7.75 11.39
C CYS A 51 11.39 -8.08 12.32
N GLN A 52 11.89 -9.31 12.22
CA GLN A 52 13.16 -9.74 12.80
C GLN A 52 14.18 -9.92 11.68
N ILE A 53 15.37 -9.34 11.84
CA ILE A 53 16.50 -9.40 10.91
C ILE A 53 17.57 -10.32 11.49
N LYS A 54 18.06 -11.26 10.68
CA LYS A 54 19.15 -12.17 11.01
C LYS A 54 20.10 -12.29 9.82
N HIS A 55 21.41 -12.39 10.04
CA HIS A 55 22.38 -12.59 8.95
C HIS A 55 22.13 -13.90 8.19
N GLY A 56 21.85 -14.97 8.92
CA GLY A 56 21.48 -16.27 8.37
C GLY A 56 20.66 -17.05 9.39
N VAL A 57 19.75 -17.89 8.91
CA VAL A 57 18.89 -18.70 9.76
C VAL A 57 18.73 -20.07 9.12
N THR A 58 18.95 -21.11 9.92
CA THR A 58 18.62 -22.48 9.56
C THR A 58 17.31 -22.83 10.25
N PHE A 59 16.32 -23.27 9.48
CA PHE A 59 14.99 -23.60 10.00
C PHE A 59 14.99 -24.97 10.68
N THR A 60 15.75 -25.11 11.76
CA THR A 60 15.91 -26.33 12.56
C THR A 60 15.72 -26.05 14.05
N LYS A 61 15.46 -27.11 14.83
CA LYS A 61 15.26 -27.01 16.29
C LYS A 61 16.52 -26.62 17.07
N SER A 62 17.68 -26.78 16.47
CA SER A 62 18.99 -26.50 17.08
C SER A 62 19.47 -25.07 16.82
N ASP A 63 18.85 -24.34 15.88
CA ASP A 63 19.17 -22.94 15.64
C ASP A 63 18.46 -22.08 16.67
N GLU A 64 19.20 -21.70 17.72
CA GLU A 64 18.68 -20.85 18.79
C GLU A 64 18.15 -19.51 18.28
N ALA A 65 18.78 -18.93 17.24
CA ALA A 65 18.34 -17.66 16.68
C ALA A 65 16.99 -17.82 15.97
N PHE A 66 16.78 -18.91 15.25
CA PHE A 66 15.48 -19.25 14.67
C PHE A 66 14.42 -19.47 15.74
N VAL A 67 14.74 -20.31 16.73
CA VAL A 67 13.84 -20.67 17.84
C VAL A 67 13.37 -19.41 18.56
N GLN A 68 14.29 -18.53 18.95
CA GLN A 68 13.93 -17.28 19.63
C GLN A 68 13.06 -16.37 18.75
N SER A 69 13.42 -16.21 17.47
CA SER A 69 12.65 -15.36 16.54
C SER A 69 11.22 -15.88 16.36
N LEU A 70 11.05 -17.20 16.28
CA LEU A 70 9.74 -17.83 16.12
C LEU A 70 8.89 -17.72 17.39
N LEU A 71 9.51 -17.87 18.56
CA LEU A 71 8.83 -17.74 19.86
C LEU A 71 8.38 -16.30 20.10
N SER A 72 9.25 -15.31 19.84
CA SER A 72 8.89 -13.88 19.89
C SER A 72 7.72 -13.56 18.96
N ALA A 73 7.79 -14.01 17.71
CA ALA A 73 6.71 -13.84 16.74
C ALA A 73 5.40 -14.48 17.20
N TRP A 74 5.45 -15.67 17.80
CA TRP A 74 4.28 -16.35 18.33
C TRP A 74 3.64 -15.60 19.50
N THR A 75 4.45 -15.03 20.40
CA THR A 75 3.93 -14.23 21.51
C THR A 75 3.21 -12.97 21.00
N ASP A 76 3.82 -12.26 20.04
CA ASP A 76 3.19 -11.08 19.43
C ASP A 76 1.88 -11.45 18.71
N PHE A 77 1.89 -12.53 17.92
CA PHE A 77 0.72 -13.02 17.19
C PHE A 77 -0.48 -13.29 18.10
N ASN A 78 -0.22 -13.81 19.30
CA ASN A 78 -1.26 -14.16 20.28
C ASN A 78 -1.64 -13.01 21.22
N THR A 79 -1.15 -11.78 20.97
CA THR A 79 -1.46 -10.60 21.78
C THR A 79 -2.48 -9.71 21.05
N PRO A 80 -3.80 -9.80 21.33
CA PRO A 80 -4.85 -9.17 20.51
C PRO A 80 -4.76 -7.64 20.45
N ASP A 81 -4.28 -7.00 21.51
CA ASP A 81 -4.11 -5.54 21.55
C ASP A 81 -2.95 -5.05 20.67
N ARG A 82 -2.04 -5.96 20.29
CA ARG A 82 -0.80 -5.64 19.57
C ARG A 82 -0.77 -6.17 18.16
N TYR A 83 -1.53 -7.22 17.85
CA TYR A 83 -1.49 -7.88 16.56
C TYR A 83 -2.90 -8.21 16.04
N VAL A 84 -3.15 -7.80 14.80
CA VAL A 84 -4.42 -8.02 14.08
C VAL A 84 -4.17 -8.98 12.93
N PRO A 85 -4.55 -10.27 13.04
CA PRO A 85 -4.21 -11.28 12.05
C PRO A 85 -4.69 -10.99 10.61
N GLU A 86 -5.77 -10.24 10.42
CA GLU A 86 -6.24 -9.89 9.06
C GLU A 86 -5.44 -8.76 8.40
N HIS A 87 -4.66 -8.00 9.16
CA HIS A 87 -4.00 -6.78 8.68
C HIS A 87 -2.50 -6.78 8.88
N ASP A 88 -2.01 -7.52 9.86
CA ASP A 88 -0.61 -7.52 10.24
C ASP A 88 0.14 -8.71 9.68
N ALA A 89 1.44 -8.51 9.46
CA ALA A 89 2.36 -9.51 8.96
C ALA A 89 3.55 -9.65 9.93
N ILE A 90 4.13 -10.84 9.95
CA ILE A 90 5.38 -11.12 10.66
C ILE A 90 6.40 -11.49 9.59
N ALA A 91 7.55 -10.82 9.58
CA ALA A 91 8.62 -11.08 8.65
C ALA A 91 9.90 -11.49 9.36
N ILE A 92 10.55 -12.53 8.86
CA ILE A 92 11.93 -12.88 9.20
C ILE A 92 12.77 -12.55 7.97
N ALA A 93 13.57 -11.49 8.06
CA ALA A 93 14.52 -11.08 7.05
C ALA A 93 15.86 -11.77 7.28
N THR A 94 16.35 -12.47 6.26
CA THR A 94 17.60 -13.23 6.31
C THR A 94 18.50 -12.86 5.15
N GLY A 95 19.77 -13.27 5.24
CA GLY A 95 20.66 -13.40 4.08
C GLY A 95 20.10 -14.33 2.98
N PRO A 96 20.89 -14.63 1.94
CA PRO A 96 20.55 -15.61 0.91
C PRO A 96 20.08 -16.94 1.50
N GLN A 97 18.94 -17.44 1.02
CA GLN A 97 18.28 -18.63 1.56
C GLN A 97 18.72 -19.90 0.82
N SER A 98 18.69 -21.05 1.51
CA SER A 98 19.00 -22.34 0.89
C SER A 98 17.90 -22.80 -0.07
N ALA A 99 18.25 -23.66 -1.04
CA ALA A 99 17.28 -24.26 -1.96
C ALA A 99 16.11 -24.94 -1.23
N LYS A 100 16.39 -25.61 -0.10
CA LYS A 100 15.36 -26.21 0.76
C LYS A 100 14.29 -25.20 1.20
N VAL A 101 14.70 -23.96 1.54
CA VAL A 101 13.78 -22.90 1.98
C VAL A 101 12.98 -22.37 0.80
N ILE A 102 13.64 -22.13 -0.33
CA ILE A 102 13.02 -21.59 -1.54
C ILE A 102 12.00 -22.59 -2.12
N ASP A 103 12.37 -23.87 -2.23
CA ASP A 103 11.57 -24.88 -2.93
C ASP A 103 10.49 -25.53 -2.05
N HIS A 104 10.59 -25.40 -0.73
CA HIS A 104 9.70 -26.10 0.20
C HIS A 104 9.05 -25.19 1.22
N VAL A 105 9.82 -24.37 1.95
CA VAL A 105 9.27 -23.55 3.04
C VAL A 105 8.42 -22.39 2.48
N ARG A 106 8.90 -21.65 1.48
CA ARG A 106 8.11 -20.57 0.87
C ARG A 106 6.80 -21.07 0.25
N PRO A 107 6.79 -22.13 -0.59
CA PRO A 107 5.53 -22.69 -1.10
C PRO A 107 4.58 -23.17 -0.02
N LEU A 108 5.11 -23.70 1.09
CA LEU A 108 4.29 -24.13 2.22
C LEU A 108 3.59 -22.94 2.90
N LEU A 109 4.29 -21.82 3.10
CA LEU A 109 3.69 -20.59 3.63
C LEU A 109 2.64 -20.03 2.65
N GLU A 110 2.89 -20.12 1.34
CA GLU A 110 1.86 -19.79 0.34
C GLU A 110 0.65 -20.71 0.42
N TRP A 111 0.83 -22.02 0.63
CA TRP A 111 -0.28 -22.94 0.86
C TRP A 111 -1.10 -22.54 2.08
N ALA A 112 -0.45 -22.18 3.19
CA ALA A 112 -1.15 -21.73 4.38
C ALA A 112 -2.08 -20.54 4.06
N ARG A 113 -1.61 -19.56 3.27
CA ARG A 113 -2.38 -18.36 2.89
C ARG A 113 -3.57 -18.64 1.97
N HIS A 114 -3.50 -19.66 1.11
CA HIS A 114 -4.52 -19.96 0.10
C HIS A 114 -5.49 -21.09 0.48
N CYS A 115 -5.21 -21.86 1.53
CA CYS A 115 -6.20 -22.82 2.05
C CYS A 115 -7.35 -22.08 2.77
N ASP A 116 -8.55 -22.64 2.71
CA ASP A 116 -9.76 -22.06 3.34
C ASP A 116 -9.85 -22.43 4.83
N SER A 117 -9.25 -23.57 5.22
CA SER A 117 -9.28 -24.05 6.61
C SER A 117 -7.99 -24.72 7.05
N ALA A 118 -7.79 -24.79 8.37
CA ALA A 118 -6.70 -25.55 8.98
C ALA A 118 -6.75 -27.04 8.59
N ALA A 119 -7.95 -27.63 8.54
CA ALA A 119 -8.13 -29.02 8.16
C ALA A 119 -7.66 -29.30 6.72
N GLU A 120 -7.99 -28.41 5.78
CA GLU A 120 -7.50 -28.49 4.40
C GLU A 120 -5.98 -28.38 4.32
N PHE A 121 -5.41 -27.40 5.04
CA PHE A 121 -3.97 -27.18 5.06
C PHE A 121 -3.20 -28.39 5.63
N ILE A 122 -3.61 -28.89 6.79
CA ILE A 122 -2.98 -30.07 7.42
C ILE A 122 -3.14 -31.31 6.54
N SER A 123 -4.32 -31.54 5.96
CA SER A 123 -4.53 -32.65 5.02
C SER A 123 -3.60 -32.57 3.81
N LYS A 124 -3.40 -31.39 3.21
CA LYS A 124 -2.45 -31.17 2.12
C LYS A 124 -1.01 -31.47 2.53
N VAL A 125 -0.61 -31.07 3.73
CA VAL A 125 0.74 -31.29 4.26
C VAL A 125 1.01 -32.78 4.52
N ASP A 126 0.02 -33.50 5.03
CA ASP A 126 0.13 -34.90 5.42
C ASP A 126 0.00 -35.86 4.23
N THR A 127 -0.61 -35.41 3.13
CA THR A 127 -0.76 -36.21 1.91
C THR A 127 0.61 -36.58 1.34
N LYS A 128 0.93 -37.87 1.45
CA LYS A 128 2.13 -38.47 0.86
C LYS A 128 2.11 -38.28 -0.67
N ASP A 129 3.28 -38.04 -1.24
CA ASP A 129 3.49 -37.73 -2.67
C ASP A 129 2.98 -36.37 -3.17
N PHE A 130 2.07 -35.70 -2.44
CA PHE A 130 1.68 -34.32 -2.71
C PHE A 130 2.56 -33.31 -1.96
N SER A 131 2.85 -33.58 -0.68
CA SER A 131 3.76 -32.78 0.15
C SER A 131 5.16 -33.41 0.18
N SER A 132 6.20 -32.59 0.07
CA SER A 132 7.58 -33.08 0.14
C SER A 132 8.03 -33.31 1.59
N GLY A 133 8.94 -34.27 1.81
CA GLY A 133 9.50 -34.55 3.14
C GLY A 133 9.99 -33.30 3.89
N PRO A 134 10.72 -32.38 3.24
CA PRO A 134 11.13 -31.11 3.84
C PRO A 134 9.99 -30.20 4.32
N LYS A 135 8.82 -30.21 3.67
CA LYS A 135 7.66 -29.41 4.13
C LYS A 135 7.11 -29.95 5.45
N ARG A 136 6.97 -31.27 5.56
CA ARG A 136 6.54 -31.94 6.79
C ARG A 136 7.52 -31.70 7.94
N GLU A 137 8.82 -31.87 7.66
CA GLU A 137 9.88 -31.63 8.64
C GLU A 137 9.88 -30.18 9.17
N PHE A 138 9.60 -29.21 8.30
CA PHE A 138 9.46 -27.82 8.72
C PHE A 138 8.28 -27.60 9.67
N ILE A 139 7.10 -28.18 9.37
CA ILE A 139 5.93 -28.07 10.26
C ILE A 139 6.19 -28.76 11.59
N ASP A 140 6.78 -29.95 11.58
CA ASP A 140 7.15 -30.66 12.81
C ASP A 140 8.19 -29.88 13.63
N THR A 141 9.07 -29.14 12.96
CA THR A 141 10.02 -28.22 13.59
C THR A 141 9.30 -27.06 14.26
N VAL A 142 8.42 -26.38 13.54
CA VAL A 142 7.62 -25.26 14.08
C VAL A 142 6.75 -25.73 15.25
N ARG A 143 5.97 -26.82 15.09
CA ARG A 143 5.15 -27.41 16.17
C ARG A 143 5.98 -27.69 17.42
N SER A 144 7.15 -28.30 17.26
CA SER A 144 8.04 -28.64 18.37
C SER A 144 8.71 -27.44 19.03
N ILE A 145 8.83 -26.31 18.33
CA ILE A 145 9.32 -25.05 18.91
C ILE A 145 8.19 -24.41 19.71
N LEU A 146 7.02 -24.30 19.11
CA LEU A 146 5.85 -23.67 19.74
C LEU A 146 5.29 -24.47 20.92
N SER A 147 5.50 -25.79 20.97
CA SER A 147 5.13 -26.60 22.13
C SER A 147 5.92 -26.26 23.41
N LYS A 148 6.96 -25.42 23.32
CA LYS A 148 7.75 -24.95 24.47
C LYS A 148 7.13 -23.74 25.17
N THR A 149 6.07 -23.15 24.61
CA THR A 149 5.37 -22.00 25.24
C THR A 149 4.16 -22.47 26.04
N ASP A 150 3.97 -21.88 27.22
CA ASP A 150 2.89 -22.28 28.15
C ASP A 150 1.49 -21.76 27.74
N SER A 151 1.38 -20.73 26.88
CA SER A 151 0.09 -20.19 26.42
C SER A 151 0.21 -19.21 25.25
N PRO A 152 -0.68 -19.23 24.24
CA PRO A 152 -1.70 -20.25 23.96
C PRO A 152 -1.10 -21.51 23.32
N PRO A 153 -1.73 -22.69 23.49
CA PRO A 153 -1.28 -23.93 22.87
C PRO A 153 -1.36 -23.83 21.33
N ALA A 154 -0.31 -24.29 20.66
CA ALA A 154 -0.22 -24.33 19.20
C ALA A 154 -1.05 -25.50 18.63
N ASP A 155 -2.37 -25.40 18.73
CA ASP A 155 -3.28 -26.30 18.01
C ASP A 155 -3.19 -26.07 16.49
N ASP A 156 -3.73 -27.01 15.71
CA ASP A 156 -3.63 -26.95 14.25
C ASP A 156 -4.23 -25.68 13.66
N THR A 157 -5.28 -25.14 14.29
CA THR A 157 -5.93 -23.90 13.85
C THR A 157 -5.03 -22.69 14.08
N SER A 158 -4.46 -22.55 15.28
CA SER A 158 -3.59 -21.42 15.63
C SER A 158 -2.27 -21.49 14.87
N LEU A 159 -1.71 -22.69 14.72
CA LEU A 159 -0.52 -22.93 13.90
C LEU A 159 -0.77 -22.49 12.45
N TRP A 160 -1.86 -22.96 11.84
CA TRP A 160 -2.20 -22.57 10.47
C TRP A 160 -2.38 -21.05 10.34
N ARG A 161 -3.14 -20.42 11.26
CA ARG A 161 -3.33 -18.96 11.25
C ARG A 161 -2.02 -18.18 11.38
N PHE A 162 -1.10 -18.63 12.23
CA PHE A 162 0.21 -18.03 12.36
C PHE A 162 1.07 -18.19 11.09
N LEU A 163 1.08 -19.39 10.49
CA LEU A 163 1.83 -19.63 9.26
C LEU A 163 1.34 -18.77 8.09
N ARG A 164 0.07 -18.36 8.08
CA ARG A 164 -0.47 -17.42 7.07
C ARG A 164 0.19 -16.05 7.14
N THR A 165 0.55 -15.60 8.33
CA THR A 165 1.08 -14.25 8.54
C THR A 165 2.60 -14.20 8.56
N LEU A 166 3.26 -15.36 8.62
CA LEU A 166 4.72 -15.47 8.60
C LEU A 166 5.27 -15.32 7.17
N HIS A 167 6.22 -14.41 6.97
CA HIS A 167 6.92 -14.16 5.72
C HIS A 167 8.43 -14.32 5.90
N LEU A 168 9.09 -14.83 4.87
CA LEU A 168 10.54 -14.96 4.82
C LEU A 168 11.09 -14.03 3.74
N LEU A 169 11.83 -13.01 4.15
CA LEU A 169 12.49 -12.07 3.26
C LEU A 169 13.95 -12.46 3.10
N SER A 170 14.49 -12.36 1.88
CA SER A 170 15.89 -12.65 1.60
C SER A 170 16.52 -11.41 1.01
N TYR A 171 17.60 -10.95 1.63
CA TYR A 171 18.41 -9.83 1.19
C TYR A 171 19.88 -10.25 1.11
N ASP A 172 20.65 -9.62 0.23
CA ASP A 172 22.07 -9.92 0.03
C ASP A 172 22.98 -8.74 0.43
N PHE A 173 22.53 -7.88 1.35
CA PHE A 173 23.29 -6.70 1.79
C PHE A 173 24.63 -7.04 2.49
N ASP A 174 24.84 -8.30 2.88
CA ASP A 174 26.06 -8.75 3.56
C ASP A 174 27.18 -9.18 2.58
N VAL A 175 26.96 -9.12 1.26
CA VAL A 175 27.99 -9.46 0.24
C VAL A 175 28.47 -8.23 -0.53
N GLN A 176 29.75 -8.24 -0.92
CA GLN A 176 30.27 -7.23 -1.84
C GLN A 176 29.55 -7.33 -3.19
N HIS A 177 29.14 -6.17 -3.74
CA HIS A 177 28.36 -6.08 -4.98
C HIS A 177 26.96 -6.72 -4.85
N SER A 178 26.30 -6.50 -3.72
CA SER A 178 24.90 -6.87 -3.46
C SER A 178 23.96 -6.43 -4.59
N GLN A 179 23.10 -7.34 -5.05
CA GLN A 179 22.06 -7.04 -6.04
C GLN A 179 21.02 -6.09 -5.44
N HIS A 180 20.67 -6.27 -4.17
CA HIS A 180 19.72 -5.37 -3.49
C HIS A 180 20.32 -3.97 -3.30
N GLU A 181 21.60 -3.85 -2.99
CA GLU A 181 22.28 -2.55 -2.96
C GLU A 181 22.31 -1.92 -4.35
N ALA A 182 22.69 -2.65 -5.40
CA ALA A 182 22.68 -2.15 -6.78
C ALA A 182 21.28 -1.66 -7.21
N LEU A 183 20.23 -2.38 -6.82
CA LEU A 183 18.84 -1.98 -7.04
C LEU A 183 18.50 -0.69 -6.29
N MET A 184 18.88 -0.57 -5.00
CA MET A 184 18.66 0.65 -4.22
C MET A 184 19.39 1.84 -4.82
N LEU A 185 20.65 1.67 -5.23
CA LEU A 185 21.42 2.72 -5.89
C LEU A 185 20.77 3.16 -7.20
N THR A 186 20.24 2.22 -7.99
CA THR A 186 19.50 2.53 -9.22
C THR A 186 18.22 3.31 -8.93
N MET A 187 17.45 2.93 -7.90
CA MET A 187 16.25 3.66 -7.47
C MET A 187 16.59 5.08 -7.02
N LEU A 188 17.64 5.25 -6.21
CA LEU A 188 18.10 6.57 -5.75
C LEU A 188 18.58 7.42 -6.93
N ALA A 189 19.33 6.84 -7.88
CA ALA A 189 19.78 7.53 -9.08
C ALA A 189 18.62 8.03 -9.94
N THR A 190 17.56 7.22 -10.05
CA THR A 190 16.37 7.54 -10.84
C THR A 190 15.49 8.58 -10.16
N ALA A 191 15.41 8.53 -8.83
CA ALA A 191 14.51 9.39 -8.06
C ALA A 191 15.13 10.73 -7.64
N LYS A 192 16.46 10.87 -7.62
CA LYS A 192 17.13 12.10 -7.18
C LYS A 192 16.85 13.25 -8.14
N ALA A 193 16.78 14.47 -7.61
CA ALA A 193 16.61 15.67 -8.41
C ALA A 193 17.73 15.79 -9.47
N PRO A 194 17.43 16.25 -10.71
CA PRO A 194 18.42 16.32 -11.79
C PRO A 194 19.66 17.14 -11.46
N ASP A 195 19.50 18.18 -10.64
CA ASP A 195 20.52 19.11 -10.16
C ASP A 195 21.20 18.66 -8.86
N CYS A 196 20.81 17.51 -8.29
CA CYS A 196 21.40 17.00 -7.07
C CYS A 196 22.88 16.59 -7.31
N PRO A 197 23.85 17.21 -6.62
CA PRO A 197 25.27 16.93 -6.80
C PRO A 197 25.70 15.60 -6.15
N GLU A 198 24.88 15.06 -5.24
CA GLU A 198 25.18 13.83 -4.53
C GLU A 198 25.11 12.61 -5.46
N SER A 199 26.07 11.71 -5.25
CA SER A 199 26.06 10.39 -5.89
C SER A 199 25.00 9.49 -5.23
N PRO A 200 24.44 8.51 -5.97
CA PRO A 200 23.54 7.52 -5.37
C PRO A 200 24.16 6.80 -4.16
N GLN A 201 25.47 6.52 -4.20
CA GLN A 201 26.21 5.93 -3.09
C GLN A 201 26.27 6.87 -1.87
N GLY A 202 26.53 8.16 -2.09
CA GLY A 202 26.52 9.17 -1.02
C GLY A 202 25.14 9.26 -0.35
N LEU A 203 24.07 9.26 -1.15
CA LEU A 203 22.70 9.24 -0.65
C LEU A 203 22.39 7.96 0.14
N TRP A 204 22.82 6.79 -0.36
CA TRP A 204 22.63 5.52 0.32
C TRP A 204 23.33 5.49 1.69
N THR A 205 24.58 5.94 1.77
CA THR A 205 25.32 6.06 3.03
C THR A 205 24.59 6.94 4.04
N GLN A 206 24.07 8.10 3.61
CA GLN A 206 23.29 8.99 4.47
C GLN A 206 22.00 8.33 4.99
N ILE A 207 21.33 7.52 4.17
CA ILE A 207 20.14 6.77 4.60
C ILE A 207 20.52 5.68 5.63
N LEU A 208 21.65 5.01 5.45
CA LEU A 208 22.16 4.04 6.41
C LEU A 208 22.53 4.71 7.75
N ASP A 209 23.19 5.87 7.71
CA ASP A 209 23.54 6.63 8.90
C ASP A 209 22.30 7.13 9.65
N LEU A 210 21.28 7.62 8.92
CA LEU A 210 19.99 7.98 9.49
C LEU A 210 19.31 6.75 10.15
N THR A 211 19.29 5.61 9.45
CA THR A 211 18.74 4.36 9.99
C THR A 211 19.47 3.94 11.26
N ARG A 212 20.81 4.04 11.29
CA ARG A 212 21.64 3.70 12.44
C ARG A 212 21.36 4.61 13.65
N ALA A 213 21.19 5.92 13.42
CA ALA A 213 20.87 6.87 14.48
C ALA A 213 19.51 6.58 15.15
N PHE A 214 18.49 6.25 14.35
CA PHE A 214 17.19 5.82 14.88
C PHE A 214 17.29 4.45 15.57
N ASN A 215 18.10 3.52 15.05
CA ASN A 215 18.27 2.20 15.66
C ASN A 215 18.90 2.30 17.05
N GLN A 216 19.92 3.14 17.23
CA GLN A 216 20.59 3.36 18.53
C GLN A 216 19.67 3.91 19.62
N THR A 217 18.60 4.60 19.22
CA THR A 217 17.68 5.30 20.13
C THR A 217 16.32 4.62 20.26
N ALA A 218 16.14 3.42 19.67
CA ALA A 218 14.83 2.78 19.51
C ALA A 218 13.77 3.73 18.91
N GLY A 219 14.24 4.60 18.02
CA GLY A 219 13.49 5.72 17.49
C GLY A 219 12.37 5.29 16.54
N THR A 220 11.38 6.16 16.41
CA THR A 220 10.31 6.02 15.41
C THR A 220 10.37 7.19 14.45
N ILE A 221 10.52 6.87 13.17
CA ILE A 221 10.36 7.85 12.10
C ILE A 221 8.94 7.75 11.57
N THR A 222 8.26 8.88 11.49
CA THR A 222 6.88 8.99 11.00
C THR A 222 6.87 9.90 9.78
N ARG A 223 5.79 9.90 9.00
CA ARG A 223 5.61 10.88 7.92
C ARG A 223 5.75 12.33 8.38
N GLN A 224 5.24 12.64 9.57
CA GLN A 224 5.27 14.00 10.12
C GLN A 224 6.68 14.41 10.54
N THR A 225 7.51 13.46 10.98
CA THR A 225 8.87 13.72 11.48
C THR A 225 9.97 13.43 10.45
N LEU A 226 9.64 12.78 9.33
CA LEU A 226 10.61 12.40 8.33
C LEU A 226 11.30 13.63 7.74
N GLU A 227 10.55 14.66 7.34
CA GLU A 227 11.14 15.85 6.73
C GLU A 227 12.11 16.55 7.68
N SER A 228 11.78 16.72 8.96
CA SER A 228 12.71 17.34 9.91
C SER A 228 13.94 16.46 10.18
N ALA A 229 13.79 15.13 10.16
CA ALA A 229 14.86 14.17 10.38
C ALA A 229 15.84 14.02 9.19
N LEU A 230 15.43 14.37 7.96
CA LEU A 230 16.29 14.21 6.78
C LEU A 230 17.51 15.16 6.81
N PRO A 231 18.73 14.64 6.59
CA PRO A 231 19.92 15.44 6.30
C PRO A 231 19.71 16.39 5.10
N PRO A 232 20.41 17.54 5.05
CA PRO A 232 20.28 18.51 3.97
C PRO A 232 20.46 17.92 2.57
N ALA A 233 21.43 17.01 2.39
CA ALA A 233 21.67 16.37 1.11
C ALA A 233 20.51 15.46 0.67
N LEU A 234 19.89 14.70 1.60
CA LEU A 234 18.68 13.92 1.28
C LEU A 234 17.47 14.83 0.98
N LYS A 235 17.34 15.98 1.66
CA LYS A 235 16.30 16.97 1.34
C LYS A 235 16.47 17.56 -0.05
N GLN A 236 17.70 17.93 -0.40
CA GLN A 236 18.01 18.48 -1.72
C GLN A 236 17.87 17.42 -2.82
N ALA A 237 18.26 16.17 -2.55
CA ALA A 237 18.12 15.07 -3.50
C ALA A 237 16.66 14.70 -3.73
N PHE A 238 15.83 14.78 -2.69
CA PHE A 238 14.44 14.38 -2.74
C PHE A 238 13.53 15.51 -2.20
N PRO A 239 13.48 16.68 -2.88
CA PRO A 239 12.65 17.80 -2.45
C PRO A 239 11.16 17.44 -2.56
N GLY A 240 10.85 16.45 -3.41
CA GLY A 240 9.56 15.81 -3.55
C GLY A 240 9.33 14.60 -2.65
N SER A 241 10.28 14.19 -1.79
CA SER A 241 9.95 13.18 -0.77
C SER A 241 8.82 13.72 0.11
N ALA A 242 8.86 14.99 0.53
CA ALA A 242 7.72 15.69 1.14
C ALA A 242 6.44 15.68 0.25
N ARG A 243 6.54 15.70 -1.08
CA ARG A 243 5.38 15.65 -2.02
C ARG A 243 4.86 14.24 -2.33
N ILE A 244 5.68 13.21 -2.13
CA ILE A 244 5.31 11.79 -2.12
C ILE A 244 4.74 11.41 -0.72
N LEU A 245 5.17 12.13 0.32
CA LEU A 245 4.74 12.01 1.71
C LEU A 245 3.46 12.79 2.03
N GLN A 246 3.19 13.88 1.33
CA GLN A 246 1.86 14.45 1.18
C GLN A 246 1.07 13.56 0.23
N ALA A 247 -0.22 13.40 0.48
CA ALA A 247 -1.16 12.75 -0.44
C ALA A 247 -0.74 13.08 -1.88
N THR A 248 -0.35 12.08 -2.68
CA THR A 248 -0.08 12.30 -4.10
C THR A 248 -1.25 13.12 -4.66
N SER A 249 -1.03 14.00 -5.63
CA SER A 249 -2.17 14.73 -6.23
C SER A 249 -3.30 13.79 -6.66
N LEU A 250 -3.00 12.52 -6.97
CA LEU A 250 -3.99 11.46 -7.16
C LEU A 250 -4.79 11.12 -5.90
N VAL A 251 -4.17 11.04 -4.72
CA VAL A 251 -4.87 10.88 -3.43
C VAL A 251 -5.74 12.08 -3.13
N ARG A 252 -5.24 13.32 -3.32
CA ARG A 252 -6.06 14.54 -3.13
C ARG A 252 -7.26 14.58 -4.08
N LEU A 253 -7.03 14.29 -5.35
CA LEU A 253 -8.10 14.16 -6.33
C LEU A 253 -9.09 13.04 -5.98
N ARG A 254 -8.63 11.93 -5.39
CA ARG A 254 -9.51 10.85 -4.92
C ARG A 254 -10.34 11.27 -3.72
N GLU A 255 -9.73 11.87 -2.68
CA GLU A 255 -10.44 12.41 -1.51
C GLU A 255 -11.53 13.42 -1.95
N HIS A 256 -11.16 14.32 -2.87
CA HIS A 256 -12.10 15.26 -3.49
C HIS A 256 -13.24 14.57 -4.23
N SER A 257 -12.92 13.50 -4.97
CA SER A 257 -13.89 12.73 -5.73
C SER A 257 -14.89 12.02 -4.83
N GLU A 258 -14.41 11.43 -3.73
CA GLU A 258 -15.26 10.79 -2.71
C GLU A 258 -16.21 11.81 -2.08
N TYR A 259 -15.71 12.99 -1.71
CA TYR A 259 -16.54 14.08 -1.18
C TYR A 259 -17.61 14.52 -2.19
N THR A 260 -17.23 14.72 -3.46
CA THR A 260 -18.15 15.10 -4.53
C THR A 260 -19.26 14.06 -4.72
N LEU A 261 -18.90 12.77 -4.76
CA LEU A 261 -19.87 11.68 -4.89
C LEU A 261 -20.77 11.53 -3.66
N GLN A 262 -20.26 11.75 -2.44
CA GLN A 262 -21.05 11.67 -1.22
C GLN A 262 -22.18 12.70 -1.19
N ARG A 263 -21.98 13.90 -1.76
CA ARG A 263 -23.00 14.96 -1.82
C ARG A 263 -24.20 14.61 -2.69
N ILE A 264 -24.05 13.73 -3.67
CA ILE A 264 -25.16 13.29 -4.51
C ILE A 264 -25.99 12.26 -3.74
N SER A 265 -27.16 12.64 -3.22
CA SER A 265 -28.03 11.68 -2.52
C SER A 265 -28.59 10.65 -3.50
N SER A 266 -28.33 9.36 -3.23
CA SER A 266 -28.94 8.24 -3.97
C SER A 266 -30.25 7.75 -3.35
N GLU A 267 -30.62 8.29 -2.19
CA GLU A 267 -31.83 7.94 -1.45
C GLU A 267 -32.85 9.08 -1.52
N LEU A 268 -34.12 8.71 -1.63
CA LEU A 268 -35.25 9.61 -1.49
C LEU A 268 -35.56 9.86 -0.01
N VAL A 269 -36.47 10.78 0.25
CA VAL A 269 -37.03 11.00 1.60
C VAL A 269 -37.51 9.66 2.18
N ALA A 270 -37.16 9.40 3.44
CA ALA A 270 -37.39 8.12 4.16
C ALA A 270 -36.50 6.92 3.75
N GLY A 271 -35.37 7.14 3.09
CA GLY A 271 -34.36 6.09 2.84
C GLY A 271 -34.72 5.13 1.70
N VAL A 272 -35.69 5.50 0.86
CA VAL A 272 -36.12 4.66 -0.27
C VAL A 272 -35.17 4.85 -1.43
N SER A 273 -34.61 3.74 -1.94
CA SER A 273 -33.80 3.71 -3.16
C SER A 273 -34.62 3.12 -4.32
N LEU A 274 -34.57 3.77 -5.48
CA LEU A 274 -35.19 3.26 -6.70
C LEU A 274 -34.17 2.48 -7.51
N GLU A 275 -34.54 1.27 -7.92
CA GLU A 275 -33.73 0.43 -8.78
C GLU A 275 -33.64 1.03 -10.20
N ARG A 276 -32.40 1.27 -10.66
CA ARG A 276 -32.11 1.90 -11.97
C ARG A 276 -31.16 1.07 -12.83
N ARG A 277 -31.13 -0.25 -12.59
CA ARG A 277 -30.12 -1.17 -13.14
C ARG A 277 -29.97 -1.07 -14.65
N LEU A 278 -31.07 -1.13 -15.41
CA LEU A 278 -31.04 -1.07 -16.88
C LEU A 278 -30.41 0.21 -17.43
N VAL A 279 -30.69 1.36 -16.80
CA VAL A 279 -30.17 2.65 -17.24
C VAL A 279 -28.69 2.79 -16.87
N ILE A 280 -28.30 2.26 -15.71
CA ILE A 280 -26.90 2.22 -15.26
C ILE A 280 -26.08 1.32 -16.17
N ASP A 281 -26.56 0.11 -16.48
CA ASP A 281 -25.91 -0.85 -17.37
C ASP A 281 -25.70 -0.20 -18.75
N ARG A 282 -26.75 0.40 -19.32
CA ARG A 282 -26.67 1.15 -20.58
C ARG A 282 -25.67 2.31 -20.54
N ALA A 283 -25.61 3.05 -19.43
CA ALA A 283 -24.68 4.17 -19.30
C ALA A 283 -23.22 3.69 -19.27
N ILE A 284 -22.94 2.58 -18.57
CA ILE A 284 -21.61 1.97 -18.55
C ILE A 284 -21.25 1.46 -19.95
N ASP A 285 -22.14 0.74 -20.63
CA ASP A 285 -21.90 0.23 -21.99
C ASP A 285 -21.58 1.37 -22.98
N LEU A 286 -22.32 2.49 -22.90
CA LEU A 286 -22.08 3.65 -23.75
C LEU A 286 -20.75 4.35 -23.43
N LEU A 287 -20.37 4.40 -22.14
CA LEU A 287 -19.09 4.95 -21.71
C LEU A 287 -17.91 4.09 -22.19
N GLU A 288 -18.09 2.78 -22.33
CA GLU A 288 -17.06 1.89 -22.89
C GLU A 288 -16.90 2.05 -24.41
N GLN A 289 -17.98 2.45 -25.10
CA GLN A 289 -17.99 2.63 -26.55
C GLN A 289 -17.63 4.05 -27.01
N SER A 290 -17.57 5.02 -26.09
CA SER A 290 -17.45 6.44 -26.40
C SER A 290 -16.43 7.14 -25.52
N GLN A 291 -15.69 8.12 -26.06
CA GLN A 291 -14.78 8.94 -25.25
C GLN A 291 -15.50 9.88 -24.28
N VAL A 292 -16.72 10.30 -24.63
CA VAL A 292 -17.54 11.23 -23.84
C VAL A 292 -18.96 10.71 -23.77
N LEU A 293 -19.53 10.66 -22.56
CA LEU A 293 -20.93 10.37 -22.30
C LEU A 293 -21.58 11.58 -21.63
N VAL A 294 -22.68 12.08 -22.20
CA VAL A 294 -23.49 13.13 -21.60
C VAL A 294 -24.84 12.54 -21.18
N ILE A 295 -25.14 12.61 -19.89
CA ILE A 295 -26.43 12.16 -19.34
C ILE A 295 -27.37 13.37 -19.30
N THR A 296 -28.46 13.30 -20.06
CA THR A 296 -29.47 14.37 -20.17
C THR A 296 -30.83 13.89 -19.65
N GLY A 297 -31.76 14.82 -19.41
CA GLY A 297 -33.06 14.57 -18.80
C GLY A 297 -33.55 15.79 -18.03
N ASP A 298 -34.81 15.78 -17.60
CA ASP A 298 -35.44 16.92 -16.93
C ASP A 298 -34.90 17.09 -15.49
N ALA A 299 -35.18 18.26 -14.91
CA ALA A 299 -34.80 18.55 -13.53
C ALA A 299 -35.53 17.58 -12.59
N GLY A 300 -34.77 16.84 -11.77
CA GLY A 300 -35.33 15.87 -10.82
C GLY A 300 -35.34 14.41 -11.29
N ASP A 301 -34.98 14.10 -12.54
CA ASP A 301 -35.00 12.72 -13.08
C ASP A 301 -33.95 11.77 -12.50
N GLY A 302 -33.08 12.27 -11.61
CA GLY A 302 -32.05 11.47 -10.95
C GLY A 302 -30.81 11.22 -11.81
N LYS A 303 -30.50 12.11 -12.77
CA LYS A 303 -29.30 12.05 -13.62
C LYS A 303 -28.01 11.83 -12.82
N SER A 304 -27.76 12.66 -11.80
CA SER A 304 -26.58 12.54 -10.94
C SER A 304 -26.58 11.24 -10.14
N VAL A 305 -27.75 10.68 -9.79
CA VAL A 305 -27.86 9.37 -9.11
C VAL A 305 -27.45 8.23 -10.04
N VAL A 306 -27.93 8.24 -11.29
CA VAL A 306 -27.53 7.27 -12.32
C VAL A 306 -26.01 7.35 -12.53
N ALA A 307 -25.47 8.56 -12.69
CA ALA A 307 -24.04 8.78 -12.84
C ALA A 307 -23.25 8.24 -11.63
N LYS A 308 -23.63 8.61 -10.40
CA LYS A 308 -22.99 8.15 -9.16
C LYS A 308 -22.95 6.62 -9.05
N LEU A 309 -24.07 5.96 -9.31
CA LEU A 309 -24.15 4.49 -9.20
C LEU A 309 -23.35 3.79 -10.29
N GLY A 310 -23.34 4.32 -11.53
CA GLY A 310 -22.48 3.82 -12.60
C GLY A 310 -20.99 4.01 -12.27
N ILE A 311 -20.61 5.20 -11.80
CA ILE A 311 -19.24 5.52 -11.37
C ILE A 311 -18.79 4.61 -10.23
N LYS A 312 -19.64 4.31 -9.25
CA LYS A 312 -19.31 3.34 -8.19
C LYS A 312 -18.92 1.97 -8.77
N ARG A 313 -19.68 1.45 -9.74
CA ARG A 313 -19.34 0.18 -10.42
C ARG A 313 -18.03 0.26 -11.21
N VAL A 314 -17.74 1.40 -11.83
CA VAL A 314 -16.46 1.64 -12.50
C VAL A 314 -15.31 1.62 -11.49
N ILE A 315 -15.48 2.23 -10.32
CA ILE A 315 -14.50 2.19 -9.22
C ILE A 315 -14.30 0.74 -8.72
N ASP A 316 -15.39 0.00 -8.50
CA ASP A 316 -15.36 -1.39 -8.04
C ASP A 316 -14.64 -2.33 -9.03
N SER A 317 -14.62 -1.99 -10.33
CA SER A 317 -13.86 -2.69 -11.36
C SER A 317 -12.35 -2.39 -11.35
N GLY A 318 -11.88 -1.51 -10.45
CA GLY A 318 -10.48 -1.09 -10.34
C GLY A 318 -10.08 0.07 -11.25
N THR A 319 -11.04 0.73 -11.91
CA THR A 319 -10.75 1.89 -12.78
C THR A 319 -10.75 3.19 -11.96
N PRO A 320 -9.67 3.98 -11.98
CA PRO A 320 -9.63 5.29 -11.32
C PRO A 320 -10.65 6.26 -11.89
N VAL A 321 -11.37 6.94 -11.00
CA VAL A 321 -12.34 7.99 -11.35
C VAL A 321 -11.97 9.29 -10.64
N PHE A 322 -12.02 10.40 -11.38
CA PHE A 322 -11.84 11.75 -10.86
C PHE A 322 -13.15 12.51 -11.03
N CYS A 323 -13.74 12.96 -9.92
CA CYS A 323 -15.05 13.61 -9.88
C CYS A 323 -14.90 15.07 -9.50
N PHE A 324 -15.56 15.95 -10.27
CA PHE A 324 -15.61 17.38 -10.01
C PHE A 324 -17.04 17.88 -10.21
N ARG A 325 -17.34 19.05 -9.66
CA ARG A 325 -18.50 19.82 -10.10
C ARG A 325 -18.05 20.95 -11.01
N VAL A 326 -18.91 21.32 -11.96
CA VAL A 326 -18.53 22.34 -12.94
C VAL A 326 -18.20 23.70 -12.31
N GLU A 327 -18.82 24.04 -11.18
CA GLU A 327 -18.63 25.35 -10.54
C GLU A 327 -17.28 25.49 -9.85
N GLU A 328 -16.59 24.37 -9.63
CA GLU A 328 -15.22 24.36 -9.08
C GLU A 328 -14.20 24.88 -10.09
N PHE A 329 -14.60 25.03 -11.36
CA PHE A 329 -13.80 25.60 -12.44
C PHE A 329 -14.16 27.06 -12.74
N ASP A 330 -14.90 27.76 -11.86
CA ASP A 330 -15.13 29.21 -11.98
C ASP A 330 -13.87 30.01 -11.62
N GLU A 331 -12.79 29.76 -12.35
CA GLU A 331 -11.47 30.33 -12.14
C GLU A 331 -10.84 30.69 -13.49
N PRO A 332 -9.99 31.73 -13.54
CA PRO A 332 -9.31 32.13 -14.78
C PRO A 332 -8.30 31.10 -15.29
N HIS A 333 -7.83 30.18 -14.44
CA HIS A 333 -6.83 29.18 -14.80
C HIS A 333 -7.04 27.88 -14.03
N ILE A 334 -6.87 26.74 -14.69
CA ILE A 334 -7.08 25.40 -14.10
C ILE A 334 -6.19 25.12 -12.88
N HIS A 335 -4.96 25.63 -12.89
CA HIS A 335 -4.05 25.50 -11.76
C HIS A 335 -4.64 26.11 -10.47
N GLN A 336 -5.42 27.20 -10.59
CA GLN A 336 -6.07 27.83 -9.44
C GLN A 336 -7.22 26.97 -8.91
N ALA A 337 -8.03 26.39 -9.81
CA ALA A 337 -9.07 25.42 -9.43
C ALA A 337 -8.47 24.21 -8.71
N LEU A 338 -7.41 23.61 -9.26
CA LEU A 338 -6.69 22.47 -8.67
C LEU A 338 -6.08 22.82 -7.31
N THR A 339 -5.47 24.00 -7.17
CA THR A 339 -4.86 24.43 -5.91
C THR A 339 -5.91 24.58 -4.81
N LYS A 340 -7.12 25.07 -5.13
CA LYS A 340 -8.25 25.13 -4.17
C LYS A 340 -8.71 23.75 -3.70
N MET A 341 -8.49 22.71 -4.52
CA MET A 341 -8.73 21.30 -4.17
C MET A 341 -7.55 20.66 -3.43
N GLY A 342 -6.50 21.43 -3.09
CA GLY A 342 -5.29 20.93 -2.44
C GLY A 342 -4.33 20.20 -3.38
N VAL A 343 -4.49 20.38 -4.71
CA VAL A 343 -3.61 19.81 -5.74
C VAL A 343 -2.62 20.86 -6.21
N GLU A 344 -1.37 20.74 -5.78
CA GLU A 344 -0.29 21.69 -6.12
C GLU A 344 0.39 21.40 -7.47
N ASP A 345 0.17 20.21 -8.05
CA ASP A 345 0.79 19.86 -9.32
C ASP A 345 0.22 20.70 -10.46
N ASN A 346 1.09 21.08 -11.40
CA ASN A 346 0.67 21.65 -12.67
C ASN A 346 0.11 20.57 -13.61
N LEU A 347 -0.54 21.00 -14.69
CA LEU A 347 -1.16 20.10 -15.66
C LEU A 347 -0.18 19.14 -16.32
N SER A 348 1.06 19.55 -16.60
CA SER A 348 2.05 18.67 -17.23
C SER A 348 2.46 17.53 -16.30
N THR A 349 2.65 17.81 -15.01
CA THR A 349 2.96 16.80 -13.99
C THR A 349 1.78 15.85 -13.78
N LEU A 350 0.55 16.36 -13.75
CA LEU A 350 -0.66 15.53 -13.67
C LEU A 350 -0.83 14.66 -14.92
N SER A 351 -0.61 15.21 -16.11
CA SER A 351 -0.69 14.48 -17.38
C SER A 351 0.31 13.32 -17.41
N ALA A 352 1.57 13.54 -17.03
CA ALA A 352 2.56 12.48 -16.93
C ALA A 352 2.16 11.35 -15.97
N ARG A 353 1.51 11.70 -14.84
CA ARG A 353 0.98 10.70 -13.89
C ARG A 353 -0.23 9.96 -14.45
N PHE A 354 -1.13 10.66 -15.12
CA PHE A 354 -2.29 10.06 -15.78
C PHE A 354 -1.93 9.19 -16.98
N ALA A 355 -0.78 9.42 -17.62
CA ALA A 355 -0.26 8.56 -18.69
C ALA A 355 0.03 7.13 -18.20
N LEU A 356 0.35 6.97 -16.91
CA LEU A 356 0.54 5.66 -16.28
C LEU A 356 -0.78 4.94 -15.95
N LEU A 357 -1.93 5.60 -16.12
CA LEU A 357 -3.26 5.03 -15.90
C LEU A 357 -3.86 4.66 -17.26
N PRO A 358 -3.79 3.38 -17.68
CA PRO A 358 -4.22 2.95 -19.00
C PRO A 358 -5.73 3.14 -19.22
N ARG A 359 -6.51 3.06 -18.13
CA ARG A 359 -7.94 3.36 -18.09
C ARG A 359 -8.21 4.32 -16.93
N LYS A 360 -9.00 5.36 -17.19
CA LYS A 360 -9.38 6.39 -16.22
C LYS A 360 -10.66 7.08 -16.70
N VAL A 361 -11.48 7.56 -15.76
CA VAL A 361 -12.72 8.27 -16.07
C VAL A 361 -12.74 9.63 -15.37
N LEU A 362 -13.13 10.66 -16.10
CA LEU A 362 -13.43 11.98 -15.58
C LEU A 362 -14.95 12.13 -15.49
N PHE A 363 -15.45 12.40 -14.28
CA PHE A 363 -16.86 12.71 -14.05
C PHE A 363 -16.99 14.18 -13.67
N VAL A 364 -17.86 14.90 -14.38
CA VAL A 364 -18.19 16.30 -14.06
C VAL A 364 -19.70 16.37 -13.82
N ASP A 365 -20.09 16.75 -12.61
CA ASP A 365 -21.49 16.94 -12.24
C ASP A 365 -21.96 18.37 -12.53
N SER A 366 -23.27 18.52 -12.72
CA SER A 366 -23.95 19.81 -12.92
C SER A 366 -23.42 20.65 -14.10
N VAL A 367 -22.97 20.01 -15.19
CA VAL A 367 -22.37 20.68 -16.36
C VAL A 367 -23.26 21.78 -16.96
N GLU A 368 -24.58 21.70 -16.81
CA GLU A 368 -25.52 22.74 -17.22
C GLU A 368 -25.22 24.11 -16.58
N ARG A 369 -24.59 24.12 -15.39
CA ARG A 369 -24.20 25.34 -14.67
C ARG A 369 -22.94 26.00 -15.24
N LEU A 370 -22.32 25.42 -16.26
CA LEU A 370 -21.21 26.04 -17.00
C LEU A 370 -21.59 27.43 -17.54
N PHE A 371 -22.86 27.63 -17.87
CA PHE A 371 -23.35 28.92 -18.37
C PHE A 371 -23.48 29.99 -17.28
N GLU A 372 -23.48 29.60 -16.00
CA GLU A 372 -23.57 30.47 -14.84
C GLU A 372 -22.21 30.98 -14.34
N LEU A 373 -21.10 30.40 -14.81
CA LEU A 373 -19.75 30.75 -14.34
C LEU A 373 -19.31 32.14 -14.82
N GLN A 374 -18.51 32.83 -14.01
CA GLN A 374 -17.87 34.09 -14.38
C GLN A 374 -16.73 33.88 -15.38
N SER A 375 -15.94 32.81 -15.22
CA SER A 375 -14.96 32.35 -16.21
C SER A 375 -15.19 30.89 -16.58
N ARG A 376 -14.95 30.56 -17.85
CA ARG A 376 -14.99 29.19 -18.39
C ARG A 376 -13.61 28.68 -18.79
N ASP A 377 -12.57 29.48 -18.55
CA ASP A 377 -11.23 29.22 -19.07
C ASP A 377 -10.59 28.01 -18.41
N ALA A 378 -10.72 27.85 -17.09
CA ALA A 378 -10.22 26.67 -16.38
C ALA A 378 -10.88 25.38 -16.88
N PHE A 379 -12.19 25.38 -17.14
CA PHE A 379 -12.88 24.21 -17.69
C PHE A 379 -12.45 23.91 -19.13
N ALA A 380 -12.27 24.95 -19.96
CA ALA A 380 -11.76 24.77 -21.32
C ALA A 380 -10.32 24.22 -21.35
N GLN A 381 -9.46 24.67 -20.42
CA GLN A 381 -8.12 24.13 -20.23
C GLN A 381 -8.16 22.66 -19.80
N LEU A 382 -9.11 22.26 -18.94
CA LEU A 382 -9.30 20.86 -18.55
C LEU A 382 -9.65 20.00 -19.78
N LEU A 383 -10.66 20.43 -20.55
CA LEU A 383 -11.10 19.72 -21.75
C LEU A 383 -9.98 19.59 -22.78
N SER A 384 -9.17 20.63 -22.95
CA SER A 384 -8.03 20.61 -23.86
C SER A 384 -6.95 19.62 -23.42
N ALA A 385 -6.73 19.49 -22.11
CA ALA A 385 -5.73 18.58 -21.55
C ALA A 385 -6.14 17.09 -21.59
N ILE A 386 -7.44 16.79 -21.70
CA ILE A 386 -7.95 15.41 -21.79
C ILE A 386 -8.21 14.95 -23.24
N ALA A 387 -8.23 15.88 -24.20
CA ALA A 387 -8.45 15.59 -25.62
C ALA A 387 -7.15 15.16 -26.36
N THR A 388 -6.00 15.33 -25.71
CA THR A 388 -4.67 14.83 -26.13
C THR A 388 -4.36 13.50 -25.45
#